data_AF-A0A3A1XE60-F1
#
_entry.id   AF-A0A3A1XE60-F1
#
_cell.length_a   1.000
_cell.length_b   1.000
_cell.length_c   1.000
_cell.angle_alpha   90.00
_cell.angle_beta   90.00
_cell.angle_gamma   90.00
#
_symmetry.space_group_name_H-M   'P 1'
#
loop_
_entity.id
_entity.type
_entity.pdbx_description
1 polymer ?
#
loop_
_entity_poly.entity_id
_entity_poly.type
_entity_poly.pdbx_seq_one_letter_code
_entity_poly.pdbx_strand_id
1 'polypeptide(L)'
;MTPITRETKALYEMCAVALVRGTATLDGADEVGFVLDLPIFTVSHVARLTNTHPQTLRQYDRLHLIMPHRTEGGARRYSLRDIDRIVQTQHLSQNEGINLAGIMQILDLQEENRQLKRQVRHLLDSAESSERNIFAANADGDIVEMQRSRNARRWRRDILTERRALPSSYS
;
A
#
# COMPACT_ATOMS: atom_id res chain seq x y z
N MET A 1 -16.01 -14.84 3.89
CA MET A 1 -15.59 -13.47 3.51
C MET A 1 -16.57 -12.49 4.15
N THR A 2 -16.08 -11.58 4.99
CA THR A 2 -16.90 -10.47 5.49
C THR A 2 -17.43 -9.64 4.32
N PRO A 3 -18.70 -9.19 4.37
CA PRO A 3 -19.26 -8.39 3.30
C PRO A 3 -18.52 -7.05 3.23
N ILE A 4 -18.01 -6.72 2.05
CA ILE A 4 -17.36 -5.42 1.79
C ILE A 4 -18.41 -4.33 1.95
N THR A 5 -18.12 -3.31 2.78
CA THR A 5 -19.06 -2.22 3.02
C THR A 5 -19.19 -1.32 1.78
N ARG A 6 -20.31 -0.59 1.68
CA ARG A 6 -20.53 0.37 0.59
C ARG A 6 -19.47 1.48 0.59
N GLU A 7 -19.03 1.90 1.76
CA GLU A 7 -17.98 2.91 1.95
C GLU A 7 -16.63 2.43 1.42
N THR A 8 -16.22 1.20 1.77
CA THR A 8 -14.99 0.60 1.23
C THR A 8 -15.06 0.51 -0.29
N LYS A 9 -16.18 0.05 -0.85
CA LYS A 9 -16.34 -0.01 -2.30
C LYS A 9 -16.18 1.36 -2.98
N ALA A 10 -16.76 2.41 -2.40
CA ALA A 10 -16.64 3.76 -2.92
C ALA A 10 -15.20 4.28 -2.87
N LEU A 11 -14.48 4.02 -1.77
CA LEU A 11 -13.07 4.42 -1.62
C LEU A 11 -12.19 3.76 -2.70
N TYR A 12 -12.37 2.46 -2.92
CA TYR A 12 -11.64 1.72 -3.95
C TYR A 12 -12.02 2.18 -5.36
N GLU A 13 -13.30 2.50 -5.61
CA GLU A 13 -13.74 3.07 -6.89
C GLU A 13 -13.08 4.41 -7.18
N MET A 14 -12.98 5.31 -6.19
CA MET A 14 -12.27 6.58 -6.34
C MET A 14 -10.78 6.37 -6.63
N CYS A 15 -10.12 5.44 -5.93
CA CYS A 15 -8.74 5.07 -6.20
C CYS A 15 -8.56 4.53 -7.63
N ALA A 16 -9.44 3.62 -8.08
CA ALA A 16 -9.42 3.07 -9.42
C ALA A 16 -9.56 4.15 -10.50
N VAL A 17 -10.47 5.12 -10.30
CA VAL A 17 -10.61 6.27 -11.21
C VAL A 17 -9.33 7.11 -11.24
N ALA A 18 -8.70 7.34 -10.09
CA ALA A 18 -7.45 8.11 -10.01
C ALA A 18 -6.29 7.40 -10.74
N LEU A 19 -6.19 6.07 -10.65
CA LEU A 19 -5.23 5.26 -11.39
C LEU A 19 -5.45 5.38 -12.91
N VAL A 20 -6.68 5.20 -13.37
CA VAL A 20 -7.02 5.31 -14.80
C VAL A 20 -6.70 6.71 -15.36
N ARG A 21 -6.92 7.75 -14.55
CA ARG A 21 -6.61 9.13 -14.95
C ARG A 21 -5.11 9.48 -14.86
N GLY A 22 -4.28 8.59 -14.32
CA GLY A 22 -2.86 8.85 -14.06
C GLY A 22 -2.62 9.89 -12.96
N THR A 23 -3.62 10.22 -12.15
CA THR A 23 -3.48 11.17 -11.02
C THR A 23 -3.04 10.48 -9.73
N ALA A 24 -2.99 9.15 -9.72
CA ALA A 24 -2.47 8.33 -8.64
C ALA A 24 -1.60 7.22 -9.22
N THR A 25 -0.69 6.68 -8.39
CA THR A 25 0.11 5.51 -8.71
C THR A 25 -0.25 4.36 -7.78
N LEU A 26 0.04 3.13 -8.21
CA LEU A 26 -0.19 1.94 -7.38
C LEU A 26 0.62 1.97 -6.08
N ASP A 27 1.85 2.50 -6.13
CA ASP A 27 2.68 2.69 -4.93
C ASP A 27 2.09 3.72 -3.97
N GLY A 28 1.55 4.84 -4.49
CA GLY A 28 0.87 5.82 -3.65
C GLY A 28 -0.39 5.24 -2.98
N ALA A 29 -1.14 4.40 -3.69
CA ALA A 29 -2.29 3.69 -3.11
C ALA A 29 -1.87 2.70 -2.01
N ASP A 30 -0.75 1.99 -2.19
CA ASP A 30 -0.21 1.09 -1.17
C ASP A 30 0.25 1.85 0.09
N GLU A 31 0.91 3.00 -0.09
CA GLU A 31 1.42 3.84 1.00
C GLU A 31 0.31 4.40 1.89
N VAL A 32 -0.85 4.72 1.32
CA VAL A 32 -2.02 5.18 2.09
C VAL A 32 -2.89 4.02 2.63
N GLY A 33 -2.47 2.77 2.44
CA GLY A 33 -3.04 1.59 3.09
C GLY A 33 -4.13 0.86 2.30
N PHE A 34 -4.21 1.02 0.98
CA PHE A 34 -5.11 0.19 0.16
C PHE A 34 -4.59 -1.24 0.03
N VAL A 35 -5.50 -2.21 0.09
CA VAL A 35 -5.19 -3.61 -0.25
C VAL A 35 -5.30 -3.77 -1.76
N LEU A 36 -4.17 -3.67 -2.45
CA LEU A 36 -4.12 -3.60 -3.92
C LEU A 36 -4.73 -4.80 -4.64
N ASP A 37 -4.65 -5.98 -4.03
CA ASP A 37 -5.08 -7.27 -4.60
C ASP A 37 -6.51 -7.66 -4.17
N LEU A 38 -7.24 -6.74 -3.53
CA LEU A 38 -8.61 -6.99 -3.07
C LEU A 38 -9.59 -7.11 -4.26
N PRO A 39 -10.28 -8.26 -4.44
CA PRO A 39 -11.06 -8.55 -5.65
C PRO A 39 -12.44 -7.90 -5.64
N ILE A 40 -12.50 -6.59 -5.89
CA ILE A 40 -13.72 -5.76 -5.78
C ILE A 40 -14.48 -5.63 -7.09
N PHE A 41 -13.80 -5.46 -8.21
CA PHE A 41 -14.41 -4.94 -9.44
C PHE A 41 -14.92 -6.05 -10.35
N THR A 42 -16.10 -5.89 -10.93
CA THR A 42 -16.62 -6.82 -11.94
C THR A 42 -16.06 -6.49 -13.32
N VAL A 43 -16.07 -7.46 -14.24
CA VAL A 43 -15.60 -7.24 -15.63
C VAL A 43 -16.27 -6.04 -16.30
N SER A 44 -17.59 -5.89 -16.15
CA SER A 44 -18.33 -4.76 -16.74
C SER A 44 -17.93 -3.43 -16.12
N HIS A 45 -17.64 -3.42 -14.83
CA HIS A 45 -17.20 -2.23 -14.13
C HIS A 45 -15.81 -1.80 -14.60
N VAL A 46 -14.85 -2.73 -14.65
CA VAL A 46 -13.48 -2.46 -15.14
C VAL A 46 -13.48 -2.02 -16.60
N ALA A 47 -14.28 -2.67 -17.45
CA ALA A 47 -14.44 -2.30 -18.85
C ALA A 47 -14.86 -0.84 -19.01
N ARG A 48 -15.83 -0.39 -18.20
CA ARG A 48 -16.29 1.00 -18.17
C ARG A 48 -15.23 1.95 -17.64
N LEU A 49 -14.52 1.58 -16.55
CA LEU A 49 -13.49 2.43 -15.96
C LEU A 49 -12.33 2.67 -16.94
N THR A 50 -11.82 1.60 -17.55
CA THR A 50 -10.63 1.62 -18.42
C THR A 50 -10.93 1.89 -19.90
N ASN A 51 -12.20 2.14 -20.23
CA ASN A 51 -12.70 2.21 -21.61
C ASN A 51 -12.24 1.02 -22.48
N THR A 52 -12.20 -0.18 -21.88
CA THR A 52 -11.73 -1.40 -22.53
C THR A 52 -12.89 -2.33 -22.83
N HIS A 53 -12.90 -2.93 -24.02
CA HIS A 53 -13.93 -3.90 -24.35
C HIS A 53 -13.82 -5.16 -23.45
N PRO A 54 -14.94 -5.71 -22.90
CA PRO A 54 -14.91 -6.87 -22.01
C PRO A 54 -14.22 -8.11 -22.60
N GLN A 55 -14.26 -8.28 -23.92
CA GLN A 55 -13.56 -9.38 -24.60
C GLN A 55 -12.04 -9.22 -24.54
N THR A 56 -11.53 -7.99 -24.61
CA THR A 56 -10.11 -7.68 -24.49
C THR A 56 -9.62 -7.97 -23.07
N LEU A 57 -10.40 -7.62 -22.03
CA LEU A 57 -10.09 -8.00 -20.65
C LEU A 57 -10.02 -9.52 -20.47
N ARG A 58 -10.94 -10.27 -21.11
CA ARG A 58 -10.88 -11.74 -21.12
C ARG A 58 -9.69 -12.29 -21.91
N GLN A 59 -9.21 -11.57 -22.92
CA GLN A 59 -8.00 -11.94 -23.63
C GLN A 59 -6.78 -11.71 -22.75
N TYR A 60 -6.69 -10.58 -22.05
CA TYR A 60 -5.58 -10.31 -21.12
C TYR A 60 -5.53 -11.35 -19.99
N ASP A 61 -6.67 -11.77 -19.43
CA ASP A 61 -6.76 -12.88 -18.47
C ASP A 61 -6.26 -14.20 -19.07
N ARG A 62 -6.67 -14.56 -20.30
CA ARG A 62 -6.19 -15.78 -20.96
C ARG A 62 -4.69 -15.77 -21.24
N LEU A 63 -4.14 -14.60 -21.51
CA LEU A 63 -2.70 -14.39 -21.74
C LEU A 63 -1.91 -14.25 -20.43
N HIS A 64 -2.56 -14.39 -19.26
CA HIS A 64 -1.96 -14.19 -17.94
C HIS A 64 -1.34 -12.80 -17.72
N LEU A 65 -1.72 -11.82 -18.55
CA LEU A 65 -1.28 -10.43 -18.41
C LEU A 65 -1.97 -9.76 -17.22
N ILE A 66 -3.19 -10.21 -16.89
CA ILE A 66 -3.89 -9.93 -15.64
C ILE A 66 -4.37 -11.24 -15.03
N MET A 67 -4.52 -11.28 -13.71
CA MET A 67 -4.84 -12.50 -12.97
C MET A 67 -6.01 -12.25 -12.01
N PRO A 68 -7.23 -12.01 -12.55
CA PRO A 68 -8.39 -11.72 -11.71
C PRO A 68 -8.77 -12.92 -10.85
N HIS A 69 -9.18 -12.63 -9.63
CA HIS A 69 -9.76 -13.63 -8.75
C HIS A 69 -11.08 -14.17 -9.32
N ARG A 70 -11.35 -15.46 -9.19
CA ARG A 70 -12.63 -16.08 -9.60
C ARG A 70 -13.49 -16.37 -8.38
N THR A 71 -14.73 -15.91 -8.40
CA THR A 71 -15.73 -16.33 -7.40
C THR A 71 -16.09 -17.80 -7.58
N GLU A 72 -16.75 -18.41 -6.60
CA GLU A 72 -17.28 -19.78 -6.68
C GLU A 72 -18.13 -20.03 -7.94
N GLY A 73 -18.97 -19.06 -8.35
CA GLY A 73 -19.72 -19.11 -9.61
C GLY A 73 -18.92 -18.83 -10.89
N GLY A 74 -17.59 -18.84 -10.83
CA GLY A 74 -16.69 -18.62 -11.98
C GLY A 74 -16.59 -17.17 -12.49
N ALA A 75 -17.28 -16.22 -11.87
CA ALA A 75 -17.22 -14.82 -12.26
C ALA A 75 -15.88 -14.17 -11.86
N ARG A 76 -15.31 -13.39 -12.79
CA ARG A 76 -14.06 -12.64 -12.56
C ARG A 76 -14.30 -11.46 -11.61
N ARG A 77 -13.32 -11.25 -10.73
CA ARG A 77 -13.21 -10.10 -9.83
C ARG A 77 -11.80 -9.54 -9.94
N TYR A 78 -11.72 -8.28 -10.30
CA TYR A 78 -10.48 -7.57 -10.53
C TYR A 78 -10.15 -6.71 -9.32
N SER A 79 -8.86 -6.51 -9.11
CA SER A 79 -8.30 -5.69 -8.05
C SER A 79 -7.82 -4.32 -8.56
N LEU A 80 -7.28 -3.46 -7.68
CA LEU A 80 -6.65 -2.21 -8.10
C LEU A 80 -5.39 -2.48 -8.93
N ARG A 81 -4.64 -3.53 -8.58
CA ARG A 81 -3.47 -3.98 -9.35
C ARG A 81 -3.84 -4.38 -10.77
N ASP A 82 -4.94 -5.13 -10.94
CA ASP A 82 -5.38 -5.51 -12.27
C ASP A 82 -5.74 -4.28 -13.12
N ILE A 83 -6.40 -3.28 -12.52
CA ILE A 83 -6.75 -2.03 -13.19
C ILE A 83 -5.49 -1.27 -13.62
N ASP A 84 -4.51 -1.12 -12.73
CA ASP A 84 -3.24 -0.47 -13.04
C ASP A 84 -2.50 -1.19 -14.19
N ARG A 85 -2.43 -2.53 -14.16
CA ARG A 85 -1.86 -3.33 -15.25
C ARG A 85 -2.58 -3.13 -16.58
N ILE A 86 -3.91 -3.03 -16.58
CA ILE A 86 -4.68 -2.76 -17.80
C ILE A 86 -4.31 -1.38 -18.37
N VAL A 87 -4.25 -0.36 -17.52
CA VAL A 87 -3.90 1.01 -17.92
C VAL A 87 -2.48 1.08 -18.48
N GLN A 88 -1.52 0.45 -17.81
CA GLN A 88 -0.13 0.40 -18.28
C GLN A 88 0.00 -0.38 -19.60
N THR A 89 -0.71 -1.50 -19.74
CA THR A 89 -0.75 -2.26 -21.01
C THR A 89 -1.27 -1.41 -22.15
N GLN A 90 -2.36 -0.64 -21.93
CA GLN A 90 -2.89 0.27 -22.94
C GLN A 90 -1.87 1.35 -23.29
N HIS A 91 -1.23 1.96 -22.30
CA HIS A 91 -0.20 2.98 -22.51
C HIS A 91 0.97 2.45 -23.35
N LEU A 92 1.59 1.34 -22.93
CA LEU A 92 2.74 0.74 -23.61
C LEU A 92 2.39 0.26 -25.03
N SER A 93 1.17 -0.27 -25.22
CA SER A 93 0.73 -0.73 -26.53
C SER A 93 0.42 0.43 -27.49
N GLN A 94 -0.27 1.47 -27.02
CA GLN A 94 -0.76 2.55 -27.87
C GLN A 94 0.27 3.66 -28.11
N ASN A 95 1.02 4.03 -27.08
CA ASN A 95 1.96 5.15 -27.15
C ASN A 95 3.35 4.71 -27.57
N GLU A 96 3.78 3.50 -27.16
CA GLU A 96 5.14 3.01 -27.40
C GLU A 96 5.19 1.89 -28.46
N GLY A 97 4.04 1.41 -28.93
CA GLY A 97 3.95 0.38 -29.97
C GLY A 97 4.49 -0.98 -29.54
N ILE A 98 4.59 -1.22 -28.22
CA ILE A 98 5.20 -2.44 -27.68
C ILE A 98 4.20 -3.60 -27.83
N ASN A 99 4.70 -4.76 -28.25
CA ASN A 99 3.89 -5.96 -28.35
C ASN A 99 3.53 -6.53 -26.96
N LEU A 100 2.49 -7.36 -26.89
CA LEU A 100 1.99 -7.93 -25.63
C LEU A 100 3.03 -8.75 -24.85
N ALA A 101 3.94 -9.46 -25.53
CA ALA A 101 4.99 -10.23 -24.86
C ALA A 101 6.02 -9.32 -24.19
N GLY A 102 6.41 -8.24 -24.85
CA GLY A 102 7.27 -7.20 -24.30
C GLY A 102 6.60 -6.50 -23.13
N ILE A 103 5.32 -6.14 -23.25
CA ILE A 103 4.54 -5.55 -22.16
C ILE A 103 4.55 -6.45 -20.93
N MET A 104 4.28 -7.75 -21.10
CA MET A 104 4.29 -8.70 -19.98
C MET A 104 5.64 -8.70 -19.25
N GLN A 105 6.74 -8.76 -20.00
CA GLN A 105 8.09 -8.72 -19.41
C GLN A 105 8.38 -7.39 -18.68
N ILE A 106 7.93 -6.26 -19.24
CA ILE A 106 8.09 -4.93 -18.61
C ILE A 106 7.32 -4.89 -17.29
N LEU A 107 6.05 -5.32 -17.30
CA LEU A 107 5.20 -5.30 -16.10
C LEU A 107 5.74 -6.23 -15.00
N ASP A 108 6.26 -7.40 -15.36
CA ASP A 108 6.88 -8.33 -14.41
C ASP A 108 8.14 -7.74 -13.79
N LEU A 109 9.01 -7.13 -14.60
CA LEU A 109 10.21 -6.43 -14.12
C LEU A 109 9.88 -5.22 -13.23
N GLN A 110 8.83 -4.47 -13.57
CA GLN A 110 8.37 -3.36 -12.74
C GLN A 110 7.87 -3.84 -11.38
N GLU A 111 7.16 -4.97 -11.34
CA GLU A 111 6.69 -5.58 -10.10
C GLU A 111 7.85 -6.10 -9.25
N GLU A 112 8.83 -6.78 -9.85
CA GLU A 112 10.05 -7.22 -9.16
C GLU A 112 10.81 -6.02 -8.59
N ASN A 113 10.98 -4.95 -9.38
CA ASN A 113 11.61 -3.71 -8.94
C ASN A 113 10.86 -3.07 -7.76
N ARG A 114 9.53 -3.08 -7.80
CA ARG A 114 8.66 -2.59 -6.72
C ARG A 114 8.87 -3.40 -5.44
N GLN A 115 8.95 -4.72 -5.53
CA GLN A 115 9.23 -5.61 -4.39
C GLN A 115 10.62 -5.36 -3.81
N LEU A 116 11.64 -5.27 -4.67
CA LEU A 116 13.01 -4.96 -4.24
C LEU A 116 13.10 -3.62 -3.52
N LYS A 117 12.46 -2.56 -4.06
CA LYS A 117 12.41 -1.25 -3.41
C LYS A 117 11.76 -1.31 -2.03
N ARG A 118 10.71 -2.12 -1.85
CA ARG A 118 10.08 -2.33 -0.53
C ARG A 118 11.01 -3.05 0.43
N GLN A 119 11.68 -4.09 -0.02
CA GLN A 119 12.65 -4.82 0.80
C GLN A 119 13.78 -3.88 1.25
N VAL A 120 14.33 -3.07 0.33
CA VAL A 120 15.33 -2.05 0.66
C VAL A 120 14.80 -1.07 1.71
N ARG A 121 13.58 -0.55 1.54
CA ARG A 121 12.95 0.36 2.51
C ARG A 121 12.82 -0.29 3.89
N HIS A 122 12.33 -1.53 3.96
CA HIS A 122 12.22 -2.27 5.22
C HIS A 122 13.57 -2.53 5.89
N LEU A 123 14.61 -2.86 5.12
CA LEU A 123 15.95 -3.05 5.64
C LEU A 123 16.51 -1.75 6.20
N LEU A 124 16.35 -0.62 5.50
CA LEU A 124 16.77 0.69 5.98
C LEU A 124 16.03 1.10 7.25
N ASP A 125 14.71 0.91 7.32
CA ASP A 125 13.92 1.19 8.52
C ASP A 125 14.38 0.33 9.72
N SER A 126 14.73 -0.93 9.47
CA SER A 126 15.24 -1.85 10.50
C SER A 126 16.65 -1.46 10.99
N ALA A 127 17.52 -1.01 10.09
CA ALA A 127 18.86 -0.54 10.42
C ALA A 127 18.81 0.77 11.21
N GLU A 128 18.00 1.74 10.76
CA GLU A 128 17.75 2.98 11.50
C GLU A 128 17.15 2.72 12.89
N SER A 129 16.27 1.72 13.02
CA SER A 129 15.70 1.36 14.32
C SER A 129 16.76 0.74 15.24
N SER A 130 17.68 -0.06 14.69
CA SER A 130 18.80 -0.66 15.43
C SER A 130 19.82 0.39 15.89
N GLU A 131 20.13 1.39 15.06
CA GLU A 131 21.00 2.51 15.43
C GLU A 131 20.35 3.47 16.45
N ARG A 132 19.03 3.43 16.61
CA ARG A 132 18.28 4.24 17.59
C ARG A 132 18.21 3.61 18.99
N ASN A 133 18.75 2.40 19.17
CA ASN A 133 18.86 1.76 20.47
C ASN A 133 19.96 2.47 21.29
N ILE A 134 19.62 2.98 22.47
CA ILE A 134 20.61 3.57 23.37
C ILE A 134 21.11 2.46 24.28
N PHE A 135 22.42 2.27 24.32
CA PHE A 135 23.07 1.50 25.38
C PHE A 135 23.24 2.42 26.59
N ALA A 136 22.59 2.09 27.71
CA ALA A 136 22.75 2.79 28.97
C ALA A 136 23.46 1.88 29.97
N ALA A 137 24.36 2.45 30.77
CA ALA A 137 24.96 1.76 31.91
C ALA A 137 24.13 2.08 33.16
N ASN A 138 23.69 1.05 33.87
CA ASN A 138 23.01 1.22 35.16
C ASN A 138 24.03 1.54 36.26
N ALA A 139 23.57 2.01 37.43
CA ALA A 139 24.43 2.34 38.56
C ALA A 139 25.28 1.15 39.05
N ASP A 140 24.81 -0.08 38.79
CA ASP A 140 25.49 -1.33 39.11
C ASP A 140 26.53 -1.77 38.06
N GLY A 141 26.68 -1.04 36.95
CA GLY A 141 27.67 -1.30 35.90
C GLY A 141 27.18 -2.18 34.73
N ASP A 142 25.95 -2.70 34.81
CA ASP A 142 25.35 -3.49 33.73
C ASP A 142 24.94 -2.62 32.53
N ILE A 143 25.21 -3.11 31.31
CA ILE A 143 24.79 -2.47 30.06
C ILE A 143 23.40 -2.99 29.70
N VAL A 144 22.42 -2.09 29.61
CA VAL A 144 21.07 -2.42 29.16
C VAL A 144 20.74 -1.73 27.86
N GLU A 145 20.11 -2.48 26.94
CA GLU A 145 19.60 -1.97 25.68
C GLU A 145 18.24 -1.29 25.90
N MET A 146 18.18 0.02 25.65
CA MET A 146 16.94 0.79 25.78
C MET A 146 16.43 1.24 24.41
N GLN A 147 15.20 0.87 24.07
CA GLN A 147 14.47 1.42 22.94
C GLN A 147 14.20 2.91 23.18
N ARG A 148 14.64 3.81 22.29
CA ARG A 148 14.23 5.22 22.31
C ARG A 148 12.72 5.29 22.06
N SER A 149 11.93 5.29 23.14
CA SER A 149 10.49 5.50 23.03
C SER A 149 10.22 6.84 22.33
N ARG A 150 9.46 6.81 21.23
CA ARG A 150 8.98 8.02 20.54
C ARG A 150 8.21 8.96 21.51
N ASN A 151 7.73 8.44 22.64
CA ASN A 151 7.06 9.20 23.72
C ASN A 151 8.01 10.02 24.59
N ALA A 152 9.33 9.83 24.54
CA ALA A 152 10.29 10.60 25.34
C ALA A 152 10.34 12.10 24.94
N ARG A 153 9.90 12.44 23.71
CA ARG A 153 9.70 13.84 23.31
C ARG A 153 8.48 14.49 23.97
N ARG A 154 7.50 13.70 24.43
CA ARG A 154 6.31 14.18 25.15
C ARG A 154 6.60 14.40 26.64
N TRP A 155 7.45 13.56 27.23
CA TRP A 155 7.87 13.64 28.64
C TRP A 155 8.58 14.95 29.03
N ARG A 156 9.27 15.64 28.10
CA ARG A 156 9.88 16.95 28.38
C ARG A 156 8.87 18.09 28.51
N ARG A 157 7.64 17.95 28.00
CA ARG A 157 6.56 18.93 28.23
C ARG A 157 5.80 18.65 29.53
N ASP A 158 5.63 17.39 29.88
CA ASP A 158 4.82 17.01 31.04
C ASP A 158 5.56 17.22 32.39
N ILE A 159 6.90 17.29 32.42
CA ILE A 159 7.67 17.62 33.64
C ILE A 159 7.49 19.08 34.09
N LEU A 160 6.97 19.98 33.24
CA LEU A 160 6.78 21.40 33.59
C LEU A 160 5.35 21.77 33.98
N THR A 161 4.39 20.85 33.95
CA THR A 161 3.00 21.12 34.30
C THR A 161 2.46 20.13 35.32
N GLU A 162 3.03 20.13 36.53
CA GLU A 162 2.25 19.92 37.75
C GLU A 162 3.02 20.44 38.98
N ARG A 163 3.05 21.77 39.14
CA ARG A 163 3.17 22.36 40.48
C ARG A 163 1.77 22.67 40.99
N ARG A 164 1.10 21.65 41.53
CA ARG A 164 -0.05 21.88 42.42
C ARG A 164 0.42 21.68 43.86
N ALA A 165 0.71 22.79 44.53
CA ALA A 165 0.92 22.78 45.98
C ALA A 165 -0.44 22.64 46.68
N LEU A 166 -0.53 21.71 47.63
CA LEU A 166 -1.57 21.61 48.66
C LEU A 166 -0.93 20.89 49.87
N PRO A 167 -1.40 21.06 51.12
CA PRO A 167 -1.99 22.22 51.79
C PRO A 167 -1.17 22.60 53.06
N SER A 168 -1.41 23.76 53.66
CA SER A 168 -1.03 23.98 55.07
C SER A 168 -2.30 24.26 55.86
N SER A 169 -2.61 23.38 56.80
CA SER A 169 -3.66 23.54 57.80
C SER A 169 -3.03 23.61 59.19
N TYR A 170 -3.59 24.51 60.02
CA TYR A 170 -3.24 24.97 61.37
C TYR A 170 -2.32 26.22 61.40
N SER A 171 -2.69 27.34 62.04
CA SER A 171 -3.66 27.59 63.15
C SER A 171 -4.72 28.64 62.83
#